data_AF-A0A3A0E2R5-F1
#
_entry.id   AF-A0A3A0E2R5-F1
#
_cell.length_a   1.000
_cell.length_b   1.000
_cell.length_c   1.000
_cell.angle_alpha   90.00
_cell.angle_beta   90.00
_cell.angle_gamma   90.00
#
_symmetry.space_group_name_H-M   'P 1'
#
loop_
_entity.id
_entity.type
_entity.pdbx_description
1 polymer ?
#
loop_
_entity_poly.entity_id
_entity_poly.type
_entity_poly.pdbx_seq_one_letter_code
_entity_poly.pdbx_strand_id
1 'polypeptide(L)'
;MRLRATRRDELDAPSWNTGATSMSPRAKPKKSPLPKTAPAKKKAAATPPGFAAKDISALSARIARDNARISRFMESLVNHVDLIVDAASAEDWPEVARQADYLAGSGATHGCGELADRAAELSKTLKDPGGAEIAKRQVIRLIGACGRVRQGEGR
;
A
#
# COMPACT_ATOMS: atom_id res chain seq x y z
N MET A 1 25.46 30.64 -57.90
CA MET A 1 24.23 30.73 -58.73
C MET A 1 23.10 30.00 -58.00
N ARG A 2 22.06 30.74 -57.61
CA ARG A 2 20.63 30.39 -57.33
C ARG A 2 20.33 29.19 -56.40
N LEU A 3 19.85 29.39 -55.16
CA LEU A 3 18.49 29.77 -54.70
C LEU A 3 17.38 28.73 -54.95
N ARG A 4 16.79 28.25 -53.84
CA ARG A 4 15.37 27.90 -53.53
C ARG A 4 15.41 27.21 -52.15
N ALA A 5 14.93 27.70 -51.01
CA ALA A 5 13.83 28.59 -50.61
C ALA A 5 12.42 28.07 -50.96
N THR A 6 11.83 27.35 -50.01
CA THR A 6 10.37 27.22 -49.71
C THR A 6 10.25 26.73 -48.25
N ARG A 7 9.82 27.57 -47.28
CA ARG A 7 8.43 27.74 -46.77
C ARG A 7 7.85 26.42 -46.20
N ARG A 8 7.17 26.35 -45.05
CA ARG A 8 6.40 27.38 -44.32
C ARG A 8 6.05 26.89 -42.91
N ASP A 9 5.91 27.87 -42.03
CA ASP A 9 5.15 27.92 -40.78
C ASP A 9 3.83 27.12 -40.76
N GLU A 10 3.45 26.61 -39.58
CA GLU A 10 2.14 26.77 -38.91
C GLU A 10 1.90 25.65 -37.87
N LEU A 11 2.24 25.92 -36.60
CA LEU A 11 1.71 25.21 -35.44
C LEU A 11 0.51 26.01 -34.92
N ASP A 12 -0.65 25.78 -35.53
CA ASP A 12 -1.95 26.25 -35.04
C ASP A 12 -2.51 25.23 -34.04
N ALA A 13 -2.59 25.62 -32.77
CA ALA A 13 -3.30 24.88 -31.74
C ALA A 13 -4.77 25.35 -31.69
N PRO A 14 -5.78 24.48 -31.83
CA PRO A 14 -7.18 24.90 -31.78
C PRO A 14 -7.60 25.24 -30.34
N SER A 15 -7.90 26.52 -30.09
CA SER A 15 -8.71 26.93 -28.94
C SER A 15 -10.16 26.51 -29.17
N TRP A 16 -10.72 25.67 -28.29
CA TRP A 16 -12.16 25.45 -28.24
C TRP A 16 -12.71 26.08 -26.97
N ASN A 17 -13.30 27.24 -27.19
CA ASN A 17 -14.21 27.92 -26.29
C ASN A 17 -15.57 27.21 -26.37
N THR A 18 -16.12 26.74 -25.25
CA THR A 18 -17.52 26.32 -25.14
C THR A 18 -18.17 27.07 -23.99
N GLY A 19 -18.79 28.19 -24.32
CA GLY A 19 -19.86 28.78 -23.52
C GLY A 19 -21.22 28.37 -24.10
N ALA A 20 -22.13 27.87 -23.26
CA ALA A 20 -23.57 28.03 -23.43
C ALA A 20 -24.33 27.53 -22.18
N THR A 21 -24.87 28.49 -21.43
CA THR A 21 -26.30 28.62 -21.10
C THR A 21 -27.04 27.44 -20.44
N SER A 22 -27.46 27.66 -19.19
CA SER A 22 -28.73 27.16 -18.64
C SER A 22 -29.16 27.99 -17.42
N MET A 23 -30.19 28.83 -17.61
CA MET A 23 -30.93 29.52 -16.55
C MET A 23 -32.15 28.68 -16.15
N SER A 24 -32.26 28.34 -14.84
CA SER A 24 -33.45 28.39 -13.93
C SER A 24 -34.79 27.69 -14.34
N PRO A 25 -35.79 27.43 -13.46
CA PRO A 25 -36.10 28.12 -12.18
C PRO A 25 -36.73 27.29 -11.00
N ARG A 26 -36.87 28.00 -9.87
CA ARG A 26 -37.98 27.98 -8.87
C ARG A 26 -38.15 26.81 -7.87
N ALA A 27 -38.01 27.11 -6.56
CA ALA A 27 -39.10 27.07 -5.58
C ALA A 27 -38.65 27.49 -4.14
N LYS A 28 -39.24 28.56 -3.63
CA LYS A 28 -39.56 28.83 -2.19
C LYS A 28 -41.05 29.19 -2.16
N PRO A 29 -41.77 29.37 -1.02
CA PRO A 29 -41.48 29.13 0.41
C PRO A 29 -42.67 28.41 1.15
N LYS A 30 -42.53 27.90 2.39
CA LYS A 30 -43.59 27.95 3.44
C LYS A 30 -43.05 27.81 4.89
N LYS A 31 -43.14 28.93 5.62
CA LYS A 31 -43.54 29.18 7.03
C LYS A 31 -43.33 28.08 8.11
N SER A 32 -42.59 28.45 9.16
CA SER A 32 -42.52 27.83 10.51
C SER A 32 -43.88 27.85 11.26
N PRO A 33 -44.07 27.04 12.33
CA PRO A 33 -43.77 27.54 13.69
C PRO A 33 -43.33 26.51 14.77
N LEU A 34 -42.39 26.99 15.62
CA LEU A 34 -42.17 26.77 17.07
C LEU A 34 -41.78 25.39 17.68
N PRO A 35 -40.91 25.39 18.72
CA PRO A 35 -40.33 24.21 19.37
C PRO A 35 -41.15 23.72 20.58
N LYS A 36 -41.24 22.40 20.77
CA LYS A 36 -41.77 21.77 22.00
C LYS A 36 -40.71 20.89 22.66
N THR A 37 -40.16 21.43 23.74
CA THR A 37 -39.87 20.76 25.02
C THR A 37 -39.18 19.39 24.98
N ALA A 38 -37.88 19.39 25.28
CA ALA A 38 -37.16 18.24 25.81
C ALA A 38 -37.66 17.89 27.22
N PRO A 39 -37.94 16.63 27.55
CA PRO A 39 -38.00 16.19 28.93
C PRO A 39 -36.61 15.88 29.48
N ALA A 40 -36.43 16.30 30.71
CA ALA A 40 -35.20 16.32 31.49
C ALA A 40 -34.45 14.97 31.56
N LYS A 41 -33.12 15.09 31.54
CA LYS A 41 -32.14 14.07 31.88
C LYS A 41 -32.51 13.38 33.19
N LYS A 42 -32.76 12.07 33.16
CA LYS A 42 -32.62 11.21 34.33
C LYS A 42 -31.15 11.24 34.76
N LYS A 43 -30.87 11.84 35.93
CA LYS A 43 -29.67 11.53 36.71
C LYS A 43 -29.76 10.05 37.09
N ALA A 44 -28.86 9.23 36.55
CA ALA A 44 -28.53 7.93 37.11
C ALA A 44 -27.06 7.96 37.50
N ALA A 45 -26.81 7.38 38.66
CA ALA A 45 -25.62 7.47 39.49
C ALA A 45 -24.30 7.20 38.76
N ALA A 46 -23.27 7.91 39.22
CA ALA A 46 -21.88 7.64 38.91
C ALA A 46 -21.48 6.28 39.50
N THR A 47 -21.39 5.27 38.65
CA THR A 47 -20.60 4.06 38.89
C THR A 47 -19.13 4.40 38.63
N PRO A 48 -18.16 3.98 39.47
CA PRO A 48 -16.74 4.23 39.22
C PRO A 48 -16.29 3.65 37.86
N PRO A 49 -15.25 4.23 37.24
CA PRO A 49 -14.86 3.96 35.85
C PRO A 49 -14.50 2.48 35.64
N GLY A 50 -15.42 1.72 35.04
CA GLY A 50 -15.21 0.35 34.57
C GLY A 50 -14.32 0.28 33.33
N PHE A 51 -13.15 0.93 33.35
CA PHE A 51 -12.16 0.96 32.27
C PHE A 51 -11.19 -0.23 32.31
N ALA A 52 -11.19 -1.06 33.35
CA ALA A 52 -9.99 -1.84 33.68
C ALA A 52 -9.88 -3.24 33.07
N ALA A 53 -10.97 -3.96 32.76
CA ALA A 53 -10.86 -5.38 32.37
C ALA A 53 -11.23 -5.66 30.91
N LYS A 54 -12.28 -5.00 30.41
CA LYS A 54 -12.81 -5.24 29.05
C LYS A 54 -11.90 -4.65 27.98
N ASP A 55 -11.32 -3.48 28.26
CA ASP A 55 -10.37 -2.81 27.38
C ASP A 55 -9.03 -3.56 27.32
N ILE A 56 -8.55 -4.08 28.46
CA ILE A 56 -7.35 -4.94 28.51
C ILE A 56 -7.60 -6.26 27.78
N SER A 57 -8.76 -6.89 27.96
CA SER A 57 -9.11 -8.13 27.27
C SER A 57 -9.17 -7.94 25.76
N ALA A 58 -9.82 -6.87 25.29
CA ALA A 58 -9.91 -6.55 23.86
C ALA A 58 -8.52 -6.23 23.25
N LEU A 59 -7.70 -5.48 23.96
CA LEU A 59 -6.32 -5.18 23.53
C LEU A 59 -5.47 -6.46 23.48
N SER A 60 -5.56 -7.31 24.51
CA SER A 60 -4.83 -8.58 24.58
C SER A 60 -5.23 -9.52 23.43
N ALA A 61 -6.53 -9.60 23.14
CA ALA A 61 -7.04 -10.39 22.01
C ALA A 61 -6.55 -9.85 20.65
N ARG A 62 -6.41 -8.53 20.50
CA ARG A 62 -5.84 -7.91 19.29
C ARG A 62 -4.36 -8.23 19.16
N ILE A 63 -3.57 -8.05 20.22
CA ILE A 63 -2.14 -8.36 20.24
C ILE A 63 -1.91 -9.83 19.91
N ALA A 64 -2.67 -10.74 20.53
CA ALA A 64 -2.57 -12.17 20.25
C ALA A 64 -2.85 -12.51 18.77
N ARG A 65 -3.88 -11.88 18.18
CA ARG A 65 -4.22 -12.05 16.76
C ARG A 65 -3.10 -11.55 15.85
N ASP A 66 -2.57 -10.36 16.13
CA ASP A 66 -1.52 -9.75 15.32
C ASP A 66 -0.21 -10.57 15.42
N ASN A 67 0.14 -11.05 16.61
CA ASN A 67 1.28 -11.95 16.81
C ASN A 67 1.11 -13.27 16.06
N ALA A 68 -0.09 -13.86 16.04
CA ALA A 68 -0.36 -15.08 15.30
C ALA A 68 -0.20 -14.88 13.78
N ARG A 69 -0.60 -13.71 13.26
CA ARG A 69 -0.42 -13.35 11.84
C ARG A 69 1.05 -13.19 11.49
N ILE A 70 1.79 -12.46 12.31
CA ILE A 70 3.24 -12.28 12.13
C ILE A 70 3.95 -13.64 12.20
N SER A 71 3.62 -14.49 13.16
CA SER A 71 4.24 -15.81 13.29
C SER A 71 4.04 -16.66 12.04
N ARG A 72 2.81 -16.70 11.50
CA ARG A 72 2.53 -17.40 10.24
C ARG A 72 3.28 -16.81 9.05
N PHE A 73 3.40 -15.49 8.98
CA PHE A 73 4.20 -14.84 7.96
C PHE A 73 5.67 -15.27 8.05
N MET A 74 6.24 -15.27 9.26
CA MET A 74 7.63 -15.70 9.50
C MET A 74 7.87 -17.17 9.15
N GLU A 75 6.91 -18.05 9.43
CA GLU A 75 6.94 -19.45 9.00
C GLU A 75 6.89 -19.58 7.46
N SER A 76 6.02 -18.80 6.80
CA SER A 76 5.91 -18.82 5.33
C SER A 76 7.14 -18.22 4.63
N LEU A 77 7.83 -17.29 5.29
CA LEU A 77 8.97 -16.58 4.72
C LEU A 77 10.10 -17.53 4.29
N VAL A 78 10.32 -18.60 5.04
CA VAL A 78 11.32 -19.63 4.72
C VAL A 78 10.98 -20.30 3.38
N ASN A 79 9.73 -20.73 3.22
CA ASN A 79 9.29 -21.37 1.98
C ASN A 79 9.43 -20.43 0.77
N HIS A 80 9.11 -19.15 0.93
CA HIS A 80 9.27 -18.17 -0.16
C HIS A 80 10.74 -17.91 -0.51
N VAL A 81 11.64 -17.94 0.48
CA VAL A 81 13.08 -17.83 0.25
C VAL A 81 13.60 -19.04 -0.51
N ASP A 82 13.19 -20.25 -0.12
CA ASP A 82 13.60 -21.48 -0.81
C ASP A 82 13.13 -21.47 -2.27
N LEU A 83 11.88 -21.06 -2.52
CA LEU A 83 11.35 -20.89 -3.89
C LEU A 83 12.16 -19.87 -4.71
N ILE A 84 12.60 -18.77 -4.10
CA ILE A 84 13.46 -17.78 -4.77
C ILE A 84 14.81 -18.38 -5.11
N VAL A 85 15.40 -19.16 -4.20
CA VAL A 85 16.71 -19.80 -4.42
C VAL A 85 16.62 -20.84 -5.53
N ASP A 86 15.59 -21.67 -5.52
CA ASP A 86 15.35 -22.69 -6.55
C ASP A 86 15.13 -22.05 -7.92
N ALA A 87 14.25 -21.04 -8.00
CA ALA A 87 13.99 -20.30 -9.24
C ALA A 87 15.24 -19.58 -9.75
N ALA A 88 16.01 -18.93 -8.87
CA ALA A 88 17.26 -18.27 -9.25
C ALA A 88 18.33 -19.25 -9.75
N SER A 89 18.38 -20.46 -9.17
CA SER A 89 19.30 -21.52 -9.60
C SER A 89 18.91 -22.11 -10.96
N ALA A 90 17.61 -22.12 -11.28
CA ALA A 90 17.07 -22.51 -12.58
C ALA A 90 17.06 -21.37 -13.61
N GLU A 91 17.53 -20.17 -13.25
CA GLU A 91 17.44 -18.94 -14.05
C GLU A 91 15.99 -18.55 -14.45
N ASP A 92 15.01 -18.98 -13.66
CA ASP A 92 13.60 -18.61 -13.80
C ASP A 92 13.33 -17.24 -13.15
N TRP A 93 13.83 -16.19 -13.80
CA TRP A 93 13.69 -14.81 -13.36
C TRP A 93 12.23 -14.33 -13.21
N PRO A 94 11.28 -14.74 -14.07
CA PRO A 94 9.85 -14.44 -13.86
C PRO A 94 9.32 -14.96 -12.51
N GLU A 95 9.68 -16.18 -12.13
CA GLU A 95 9.24 -16.74 -10.85
C GLU A 95 9.92 -16.02 -9.66
N VAL A 96 11.22 -15.69 -9.77
CA VAL A 96 11.90 -14.86 -8.76
C VAL A 96 11.19 -13.52 -8.57
N ALA A 97 10.80 -12.85 -9.65
CA ALA A 97 10.08 -11.57 -9.57
C ALA A 97 8.71 -11.73 -8.90
N ARG A 98 7.96 -12.79 -9.21
CA ARG A 98 6.66 -13.09 -8.59
C ARG A 98 6.78 -13.29 -7.08
N GLN A 99 7.76 -14.07 -6.64
CA GLN A 99 8.02 -14.30 -5.22
C GLN A 99 8.49 -13.02 -4.52
N ALA A 100 9.33 -12.22 -5.18
CA ALA A 100 9.77 -10.93 -4.64
C ALA A 100 8.62 -9.93 -4.48
N ASP A 101 7.70 -9.82 -5.45
CA ASP A 101 6.50 -8.97 -5.33
C ASP A 101 5.60 -9.43 -4.18
N TYR A 102 5.43 -10.75 -4.01
CA TYR A 102 4.70 -11.29 -2.87
C TYR A 102 5.35 -10.90 -1.54
N LEU A 103 6.67 -11.05 -1.42
CA LEU A 103 7.42 -10.67 -0.21
C LEU A 103 7.38 -9.17 0.08
N ALA A 104 7.38 -8.33 -0.96
CA ALA A 104 7.21 -6.89 -0.81
C ALA A 104 5.87 -6.53 -0.18
N GLY A 105 4.76 -7.06 -0.72
CA GLY A 105 3.41 -6.78 -0.20
C GLY A 105 3.17 -7.35 1.20
N SER A 106 3.59 -8.59 1.43
CA SER A 106 3.43 -9.27 2.71
C SER A 106 4.34 -8.67 3.79
N GLY A 107 5.60 -8.36 3.48
CA GLY A 107 6.55 -7.71 4.39
C GLY A 107 6.07 -6.33 4.86
N ALA A 108 5.57 -5.50 3.95
CA ALA A 108 5.02 -4.18 4.27
C ALA A 108 3.82 -4.27 5.24
N THR A 109 2.96 -5.28 5.05
CA THR A 109 1.77 -5.51 5.89
C THR A 109 2.14 -5.94 7.31
N HIS A 110 3.25 -6.65 7.48
CA HIS A 110 3.68 -7.22 8.78
C HIS A 110 4.77 -6.39 9.48
N GLY A 111 5.07 -5.19 8.99
CA GLY A 111 6.05 -4.28 9.62
C GLY A 111 7.52 -4.61 9.31
N CYS A 112 7.79 -5.39 8.26
CA CYS A 112 9.13 -5.75 7.82
C CYS A 112 9.56 -4.83 6.66
N GLY A 113 9.71 -3.53 6.95
CA GLY A 113 9.95 -2.50 5.93
C GLY A 113 11.21 -2.73 5.10
N GLU A 114 12.36 -2.96 5.76
CA GLU A 114 13.64 -3.20 5.06
C GLU A 114 13.56 -4.41 4.11
N LEU A 115 12.88 -5.48 4.54
CA LEU A 115 12.66 -6.67 3.72
C LEU A 115 11.77 -6.34 2.52
N ALA A 116 10.67 -5.61 2.76
CA ALA A 116 9.73 -5.23 1.71
C ALA A 116 10.40 -4.36 0.64
N ASP A 117 11.22 -3.40 1.06
CA ASP A 117 11.95 -2.50 0.15
C ASP A 117 12.94 -3.28 -0.72
N ARG A 118 13.71 -4.20 -0.12
CA ARG A 118 14.66 -5.05 -0.86
C ARG A 118 13.96 -5.98 -1.85
N ALA A 119 12.81 -6.54 -1.47
CA ALA A 119 12.03 -7.40 -2.33
C ALA A 119 11.41 -6.60 -3.51
N ALA A 120 10.92 -5.39 -3.24
CA ALA A 120 10.43 -4.48 -4.27
C ALA A 120 11.55 -4.05 -5.24
N GLU A 121 12.75 -3.76 -4.72
CA GLU A 121 13.92 -3.43 -5.53
C GLU A 121 14.30 -4.58 -6.47
N LEU A 122 14.34 -5.82 -5.95
CA LEU A 122 14.64 -7.02 -6.74
C LEU A 122 13.63 -7.21 -7.88
N SER A 123 12.33 -7.13 -7.58
CA SER A 123 11.28 -7.22 -8.61
C SER A 123 11.42 -6.12 -9.67
N LYS A 124 11.75 -4.90 -9.26
CA LYS A 124 11.97 -3.79 -10.18
C LYS A 124 13.17 -4.05 -11.09
N THR A 125 14.29 -4.50 -10.54
CA THR A 125 15.49 -4.83 -11.32
C THR A 125 15.23 -5.93 -12.34
N LEU A 126 14.40 -6.91 -12.01
CA LEU A 126 14.03 -7.99 -12.93
C LEU A 126 13.12 -7.55 -14.09
N LYS A 127 12.51 -6.37 -14.01
CA LYS A 127 11.73 -5.78 -15.11
C LYS A 127 12.62 -5.07 -16.15
N ASP A 128 13.86 -4.75 -15.79
CA ASP A 128 14.80 -4.07 -16.67
C ASP A 128 15.57 -5.09 -17.56
N PRO A 129 15.74 -4.81 -18.87
CA PRO A 129 16.57 -5.65 -19.74
C PRO A 129 18.01 -5.72 -19.23
N GLY A 130 18.51 -6.94 -18.96
CA GLY A 130 19.85 -7.15 -18.40
C GLY A 130 19.95 -7.10 -16.88
N GLY A 131 18.82 -6.93 -16.17
CA GLY A 131 18.77 -6.90 -14.71
C GLY A 131 19.16 -8.22 -14.02
N ALA A 132 19.19 -9.35 -14.74
CA ALA A 132 19.46 -10.68 -14.18
C ALA A 132 20.78 -10.77 -13.39
N GLU A 133 21.87 -10.15 -13.88
CA GLU A 133 23.17 -10.15 -13.19
C GLU A 133 23.21 -9.28 -11.93
N ILE A 134 22.33 -8.29 -11.85
CA ILE A 134 22.14 -7.46 -10.65
C ILE A 134 21.24 -8.22 -9.67
N ALA A 135 20.19 -8.87 -10.19
CA ALA A 135 19.24 -9.66 -9.44
C ALA A 135 19.91 -10.81 -8.68
N LYS A 136 20.89 -11.52 -9.27
CA LYS A 136 21.68 -12.55 -8.57
C LYS A 136 22.29 -12.03 -7.25
N ARG A 137 22.88 -10.83 -7.27
CA ARG A 137 23.45 -10.19 -6.07
C ARG A 137 22.37 -9.72 -5.11
N GLN A 138 21.26 -9.20 -5.61
CA GLN A 138 20.13 -8.77 -4.79
C GLN A 138 19.44 -9.95 -4.09
N VAL A 139 19.32 -11.12 -4.73
CA VAL A 139 18.78 -12.34 -4.13
C VAL A 139 19.58 -12.74 -2.89
N ILE A 140 20.92 -12.74 -2.97
CA ILE A 140 21.78 -13.03 -1.80
C ILE A 140 21.53 -12.03 -0.67
N ARG A 141 21.40 -10.74 -1.00
CA ARG A 141 21.10 -9.68 -0.01
C ARG A 141 19.69 -9.81 0.59
N LEU A 142 18.73 -10.29 -0.19
CA LEU A 142 17.36 -10.53 0.24
C LEU A 142 17.30 -11.71 1.21
N ILE A 143 17.96 -12.82 0.90
CA ILE A 143 18.10 -13.99 1.80
C ILE A 143 18.70 -13.56 3.14
N GLY A 144 19.77 -12.77 3.11
CA GLY A 144 20.38 -12.24 4.33
C GLY A 144 19.44 -11.34 5.14
N ALA A 145 18.58 -10.57 4.47
CA ALA A 145 17.55 -9.76 5.14
C ALA A 145 16.47 -10.63 5.79
N CYS A 146 15.99 -11.67 5.10
CA CYS A 146 15.04 -12.64 5.65
C CYS A 146 15.59 -13.29 6.93
N GLY A 147 16.88 -13.64 6.92
CA GLY A 147 17.58 -14.15 8.10
C GLY A 147 17.52 -13.21 9.31
N ARG A 148 17.81 -11.92 9.12
CA ARG A 148 17.78 -10.90 10.19
C ARG A 148 16.38 -10.66 10.72
N VAL A 149 15.38 -10.59 9.85
CA VAL A 149 13.97 -10.42 10.25
C VAL A 149 13.54 -11.60 11.14
N ARG A 150 13.98 -12.82 10.82
CA ARG A 150 13.71 -14.02 11.64
C ARG A 150 14.40 -14.03 13.00
N GLN A 151 15.60 -13.44 13.12
CA GLN A 151 16.29 -13.26 14.39
C GLN A 151 15.72 -12.09 15.22
N GLY A 152 14.82 -11.29 14.64
CA GLY A 152 14.27 -10.09 15.28
C GLY A 152 15.21 -8.87 15.27
N GLU A 153 16.32 -8.95 14.52
CA GLU A 153 17.37 -7.91 14.44
C GLU A 153 17.09 -6.83 13.37
N GLY A 154 15.96 -6.91 12.68
CA GLY A 154 15.61 -6.03 11.55
C GLY A 154 14.61 -4.91 11.86
N ARG A 155 14.66 -4.29 13.05
CA ARG A 155 13.81 -3.13 13.41
C ARG A 155 14.56 -1.82 13.32
#